data_AF-A0A258BXA7-F1
#
_entry.id   AF-A0A258BXA7-F1
#
_cell.length_a   1.000
_cell.length_b   1.000
_cell.length_c   1.000
_cell.angle_alpha   90.00
_cell.angle_beta   90.00
_cell.angle_gamma   90.00
#
_symmetry.space_group_name_H-M   'P 1'
#
loop_
_entity.id
_entity.type
_entity.pdbx_description
1 polymer ?
#
loop_
_entity_poly.entity_id
_entity_poly.type
_entity_poly.pdbx_seq_one_letter_code
_entity_poly.pdbx_strand_id
1 'polypeptide(L)'
;MGADGIVPDMPGICAPWIIDMLMDIGPSEPGAMGPMPLSWATIAHWQSCMGVDLAPWLCRLLRRLSIEYVTESQNAREPDCPPPWTDVADGANRTTVSRKVTQAFRSLIRSKEDAP
;
A
#
# COMPACT_ATOMS: atom_id res chain seq x y z
N MET A 1 6.79 -19.51 1.55
CA MET A 1 7.48 -19.45 0.25
C MET A 1 6.88 -18.28 -0.50
N GLY A 2 7.52 -17.11 -0.48
CA GLY A 2 7.05 -15.93 -1.19
C GLY A 2 7.35 -16.09 -2.68
N ALA A 3 6.39 -15.73 -3.53
CA ALA A 3 6.53 -15.77 -4.98
C ALA A 3 7.83 -15.10 -5.42
N ASP A 4 8.46 -15.66 -6.45
CA ASP A 4 9.67 -15.18 -7.11
C ASP A 4 9.72 -13.66 -7.19
N GLY A 5 10.91 -13.06 -7.01
CA GLY A 5 11.21 -11.63 -6.84
C GLY A 5 10.69 -10.66 -7.91
N ILE A 6 9.39 -10.71 -8.16
CA ILE A 6 8.58 -9.82 -8.96
C ILE A 6 8.37 -8.59 -8.07
N VAL A 7 9.15 -7.55 -8.35
CA VAL A 7 8.89 -6.21 -7.81
C VAL A 7 7.62 -5.72 -8.50
N PRO A 8 6.52 -5.46 -7.76
CA PRO A 8 5.31 -4.90 -8.35
C PRO A 8 5.61 -3.56 -9.02
N ASP A 9 4.98 -3.28 -10.15
CA ASP A 9 5.03 -1.96 -10.77
C ASP A 9 4.27 -0.98 -9.87
N MET A 10 5.01 -0.19 -9.10
CA MET A 10 4.46 0.78 -8.16
C MET A 10 4.19 2.11 -8.89
N PRO A 11 3.11 2.83 -8.55
CA PRO A 11 2.86 4.14 -9.13
C PRO A 11 4.03 5.09 -8.81
N GLY A 12 4.37 5.96 -9.77
CA GLY A 12 5.39 6.98 -9.56
C GLY A 12 5.01 7.95 -8.44
N ILE A 13 5.95 8.23 -7.53
CA ILE A 13 5.72 9.08 -6.36
C ILE A 13 6.40 10.43 -6.57
N CYS A 14 5.63 11.52 -6.56
CA CYS A 14 6.16 12.87 -6.79
C CYS A 14 6.96 13.43 -5.60
N ALA A 15 6.73 12.94 -4.38
CA ALA A 15 7.35 13.45 -3.15
C ALA A 15 7.80 12.29 -2.24
N PRO A 16 8.80 11.49 -2.65
CA PRO A 16 9.28 10.33 -1.88
C PRO A 16 9.81 10.74 -0.49
N TRP A 17 10.39 11.93 -0.38
CA TRP A 17 10.92 12.47 0.88
C TRP A 17 9.87 12.60 2.00
N ILE A 18 8.57 12.71 1.67
CA ILE A 18 7.50 12.71 2.68
C ILE A 18 7.31 11.31 3.26
N ILE A 19 7.45 10.28 2.42
CA ILE A 19 7.36 8.88 2.84
C ILE A 19 8.60 8.53 3.65
N ASP A 20 9.78 8.95 3.21
CA ASP A 20 11.03 8.76 3.97
C ASP A 20 10.90 9.39 5.36
N MET A 21 10.35 10.61 5.44
CA MET A 21 10.08 11.29 6.72
C MET A 21 9.09 10.52 7.59
N LEU A 22 8.00 10.00 7.02
CA LEU A 22 7.05 9.16 7.77
C LEU A 22 7.70 7.88 8.30
N MET A 23 8.56 7.25 7.49
CA MET A 23 9.26 6.03 7.87
C MET A 23 10.35 6.28 8.91
N ASP A 24 11.00 7.45 8.87
CA ASP A 24 11.97 7.88 9.88
C ASP A 24 11.31 8.16 11.24
N ILE A 25 10.14 8.83 11.26
CA ILE A 25 9.34 8.99 12.48
C ILE A 25 8.85 7.62 13.00
N GLY A 26 8.54 6.72 12.08
CA GLY A 26 7.76 5.51 12.30
C GLY A 26 6.30 5.73 11.87
N PRO A 27 5.72 4.88 11.00
CA PRO A 27 4.40 5.13 10.43
C PRO A 27 3.24 4.90 11.41
N SER A 28 3.50 4.39 12.61
CA SER A 28 2.52 4.13 13.67
C SER A 28 3.17 4.12 15.05
N GLU A 29 2.35 4.26 16.10
CA GLU A 29 2.73 4.19 17.51
C GLU A 29 2.20 2.90 18.16
N PRO A 30 2.83 2.41 19.24
CA PRO A 30 2.32 1.29 20.01
C PRO A 30 1.12 1.70 20.86
N GLY A 31 -0.07 1.22 20.52
CA GLY A 31 -1.30 1.38 21.32
C GLY A 31 -1.63 0.14 22.16
N ALA A 32 -2.55 0.31 23.12
CA ALA A 32 -2.95 -0.77 24.04
C ALA A 32 -3.55 -2.01 23.33
N MET A 33 -4.22 -1.80 22.19
CA MET A 33 -4.89 -2.85 21.41
C MET A 33 -4.27 -3.06 20.02
N GLY A 34 -3.02 -2.62 19.82
CA GLY A 34 -2.32 -2.71 18.54
C GLY A 34 -1.79 -1.36 18.07
N PRO A 35 -1.28 -1.28 16.82
CA PRO A 35 -0.72 -0.05 16.29
C PRO A 35 -1.79 1.04 16.17
N MET A 36 -1.41 2.26 16.53
CA MET A 36 -2.26 3.45 16.40
C MET A 36 -1.56 4.53 15.57
N PRO A 37 -2.31 5.45 14.96
CA PRO A 37 -1.72 6.51 14.16
C PRO A 37 -0.87 7.46 15.01
N LEU A 38 0.13 8.07 14.38
CA LEU A 38 0.99 9.09 14.99
C LEU A 38 0.17 10.17 15.68
N SER A 39 0.51 10.47 16.93
CA SER A 39 -0.01 11.58 17.72
C SER A 39 0.64 12.91 17.31
N TRP A 40 -0.02 14.03 17.61
CA TRP A 40 0.60 15.34 17.43
C TRP A 40 1.82 15.54 18.31
N ALA A 41 1.85 14.91 19.49
CA ALA A 41 2.98 14.96 20.40
C ALA A 41 4.22 14.29 19.80
N THR A 42 4.07 13.14 19.15
CA THR A 42 5.19 12.46 18.47
C THR A 42 5.71 13.25 17.29
N ILE A 43 4.83 13.83 16.47
CA ILE A 43 5.25 14.71 15.36
C ILE A 43 6.02 15.91 15.92
N ALA A 44 5.51 16.55 16.98
CA ALA A 44 6.19 17.67 17.62
C ALA A 44 7.53 17.27 18.25
N HIS A 45 7.62 16.09 18.86
CA HIS A 45 8.84 15.56 19.45
C HIS A 45 9.90 15.28 18.38
N TRP A 46 9.51 14.63 17.28
CA TRP A 46 10.41 14.37 16.16
C TRP A 46 10.95 15.68 15.54
N GLN A 47 10.10 16.69 15.35
CA GLN A 47 10.54 18.02 14.92
C GLN A 47 11.60 18.61 15.85
N SER A 48 11.39 18.49 17.16
CA SER A 48 12.34 18.94 18.17
C SER A 48 13.67 18.18 18.14
N CYS A 49 13.64 16.87 17.91
CA CYS A 49 14.84 16.04 17.83
C CYS A 49 15.65 16.31 16.56
N MET A 50 14.97 16.51 15.44
CA MET A 50 15.60 16.75 14.14
C MET A 50 15.95 18.22 13.90
N GLY A 51 15.47 19.14 14.73
CA GLY A 51 15.70 20.57 14.59
C GLY A 51 15.02 21.17 13.35
N VAL A 52 13.84 20.65 12.99
CA VAL A 52 13.08 21.09 11.82
C VAL A 52 11.73 21.68 12.21
N ASP A 53 11.23 22.63 11.42
CA ASP A 53 9.90 23.21 11.56
C ASP A 53 9.08 22.87 10.31
N LEU A 54 8.15 21.92 10.43
CA LEU A 54 7.35 21.48 9.31
C LEU A 54 6.17 22.43 9.10
N ALA A 55 5.86 22.69 7.83
CA ALA A 55 4.68 23.45 7.48
C ALA A 55 3.40 22.76 8.01
N PRO A 56 2.36 23.50 8.44
CA PRO A 56 1.15 22.91 9.02
C PRO A 56 0.41 21.91 8.12
N TRP A 57 0.54 22.04 6.79
CA TRP A 57 -0.03 21.06 5.86
C TRP A 57 0.73 19.73 5.87
N LEU A 58 2.05 19.77 6.09
CA LEU A 58 2.90 18.59 6.11
C LEU A 58 2.69 17.80 7.40
N CYS A 59 2.56 18.46 8.55
CA CYS A 59 2.17 17.80 9.80
C CYS A 59 0.82 17.06 9.65
N ARG A 60 -0.17 17.70 9.03
CA ARG A 60 -1.47 17.09 8.74
C ARG A 60 -1.35 15.92 7.78
N LEU A 61 -0.51 16.04 6.75
CA LEU A 61 -0.28 14.97 5.79
C LEU A 61 0.39 13.77 6.44
N LEU A 62 1.45 13.94 7.23
CA LEU A 62 2.12 12.85 7.95
C LEU A 62 1.15 12.09 8.86
N ARG A 63 0.34 12.82 9.64
CA ARG A 63 -0.70 12.19 10.47
C ARG A 63 -1.71 11.42 9.63
N ARG A 64 -2.17 11.98 8.51
CA ARG A 64 -3.11 11.31 7.60
C ARG A 64 -2.52 10.04 7.00
N LEU A 65 -1.28 10.10 6.53
CA LEU A 65 -0.58 8.93 5.99
C LEU A 65 -0.41 7.83 7.05
N SER A 66 -0.13 8.21 8.30
CA SER A 66 -0.08 7.27 9.41
C SER A 66 -1.43 6.59 9.69
N ILE A 67 -2.54 7.34 9.62
CA ILE A 67 -3.90 6.77 9.75
C ILE A 67 -4.14 5.73 8.65
N GLU A 68 -3.80 6.07 7.41
CA GLU A 68 -4.01 5.18 6.27
C GLU A 68 -3.12 3.95 6.33
N TYR A 69 -1.87 4.12 6.77
CA TYR A 69 -0.95 3.01 7.00
C TYR A 69 -1.51 2.04 8.04
N VAL A 70 -2.00 2.53 9.19
CA VAL A 70 -2.57 1.69 10.24
C VAL A 70 -3.82 0.98 9.72
N THR A 71 -4.71 1.69 9.04
CA THR A 71 -5.95 1.12 8.47
C THR A 71 -5.63 0.01 7.49
N GLU A 72 -4.75 0.29 6.53
CA GLU A 72 -4.37 -0.69 5.50
C GLU A 72 -3.59 -1.86 6.08
N SER A 73 -2.75 -1.63 7.11
CA SER A 73 -2.05 -2.72 7.81
C SER A 73 -3.01 -3.70 8.50
N GLN A 74 -4.20 -3.25 8.89
CA GLN A 74 -5.23 -4.13 9.45
C GLN A 74 -6.00 -4.83 8.32
N ASN A 75 -6.41 -4.10 7.29
CA ASN A 75 -7.12 -4.66 6.13
C ASN A 75 -6.29 -5.75 5.44
N ALA A 76 -4.99 -5.51 5.25
CA ALA A 76 -4.06 -6.42 4.60
C ALA A 76 -3.83 -7.75 5.36
N ARG A 77 -4.38 -7.89 6.57
CA ARG A 77 -4.39 -9.18 7.29
C ARG A 77 -5.43 -10.15 6.73
N GLU A 78 -6.45 -9.64 6.03
CA GLU A 78 -7.42 -10.48 5.36
C GLU A 78 -6.75 -11.20 4.18
N PRO A 79 -6.87 -12.53 4.04
CA PRO A 79 -6.21 -13.29 2.98
C PRO A 79 -6.55 -12.83 1.56
N ASP A 80 -7.76 -12.29 1.38
CA ASP A 80 -8.29 -11.84 0.09
C ASP A 80 -8.20 -10.31 -0.07
N CYS A 81 -7.46 -9.61 0.81
CA CYS A 81 -7.27 -8.17 0.69
C CYS A 81 -6.44 -7.84 -0.56
N PRO A 82 -7.00 -7.11 -1.55
CA PRO A 82 -6.25 -6.75 -2.73
C PRO A 82 -5.23 -5.64 -2.38
N PRO A 83 -4.05 -5.64 -3.00
CA PRO A 83 -3.04 -4.62 -2.72
C PRO A 83 -3.50 -3.23 -3.23
N PRO A 84 -3.19 -2.14 -2.51
CA PRO A 84 -3.79 -0.82 -2.75
C PRO A 84 -3.37 -0.16 -4.08
N TRP A 85 -2.29 -0.65 -4.71
CA TRP A 85 -1.83 -0.19 -6.03
C TRP A 85 -2.40 -1.01 -7.20
N THR A 86 -3.12 -2.11 -6.91
CA THR A 86 -3.89 -2.77 -7.98
C THR A 86 -5.12 -1.92 -8.26
N ASP A 87 -5.43 -1.75 -9.55
CA ASP A 87 -6.70 -1.17 -10.01
C ASP A 87 -7.88 -2.02 -9.51
N VAL A 88 -8.21 -1.91 -8.23
CA VAL A 88 -9.46 -2.43 -7.70
C VAL A 88 -10.53 -1.42 -8.10
N ALA A 89 -10.98 -1.60 -9.34
CA ALA A 89 -12.20 -1.05 -9.91
C ALA A 89 -12.21 0.45 -10.24
N ASP A 90 -11.40 0.87 -11.20
CA ASP A 90 -11.99 1.67 -12.28
C ASP A 90 -12.72 0.68 -13.21
N GLY A 91 -14.03 0.87 -13.40
CA GLY A 91 -14.88 -0.02 -14.22
C GLY A 91 -14.38 -0.23 -15.67
N ALA A 92 -13.36 0.53 -16.09
CA ALA A 92 -12.66 0.41 -17.35
C ALA A 92 -11.86 -0.90 -17.53
N ASN A 93 -11.31 -1.51 -16.47
CA ASN A 93 -10.33 -2.60 -16.64
C ASN A 93 -10.90 -4.03 -16.46
N ARG A 94 -12.12 -4.18 -15.90
CA ARG A 94 -12.76 -5.49 -15.68
C ARG A 94 -12.91 -6.31 -16.97
N THR A 95 -13.24 -5.65 -18.08
CA THR A 95 -13.46 -6.32 -19.37
C THR A 95 -12.15 -6.82 -19.98
N THR A 96 -11.05 -6.09 -19.80
CA THR A 96 -9.72 -6.47 -20.27
C THR A 96 -9.15 -7.62 -19.46
N VAL A 97 -9.29 -7.58 -18.13
CA VAL A 97 -8.87 -8.66 -17.23
C VAL A 97 -9.69 -9.94 -17.51
N SER A 98 -11.02 -9.83 -17.63
CA SER A 98 -11.90 -10.96 -17.96
C SER A 98 -11.54 -11.65 -19.28
N ARG A 99 -11.19 -10.86 -20.31
CA ARG A 99 -10.79 -11.36 -21.62
C ARG A 99 -9.47 -12.14 -21.55
N LYS A 100 -8.48 -11.62 -20.82
CA LYS A 100 -7.18 -12.29 -20.62
C LYS A 100 -7.34 -13.61 -19.87
N VAL A 101 -8.15 -13.62 -18.81
CA VAL A 101 -8.45 -14.84 -18.03
C VAL A 101 -9.13 -15.89 -18.91
N THR A 102 -10.16 -15.50 -19.67
CA THR A 102 -10.87 -16.41 -20.58
C THR A 102 -9.94 -16.99 -21.66
N GLN A 103 -9.04 -16.17 -22.21
CA GLN A 103 -8.08 -16.60 -23.21
C GLN A 103 -7.04 -17.57 -22.64
N ALA A 104 -6.57 -17.34 -21.41
CA ALA A 104 -5.67 -18.24 -20.70
C ALA A 104 -6.33 -19.59 -20.42
N PHE A 105 -7.56 -19.61 -19.89
CA PHE A 105 -8.32 -20.84 -19.67
C PHE A 105 -8.59 -21.60 -20.96
N ARG A 106 -8.95 -20.89 -22.06
CA ARG A 106 -9.16 -21.53 -23.36
C ARG A 106 -7.87 -22.15 -23.92
N SER A 107 -6.73 -21.49 -23.73
CA SER A 107 -5.43 -22.04 -24.13
C SER A 107 -5.08 -23.31 -23.36
N LEU A 108 -5.40 -23.36 -22.06
CA LEU A 108 -5.16 -24.54 -21.21
C LEU A 108 -6.06 -25.73 -21.58
N ILE A 109 -7.33 -25.46 -21.90
CA ILE A 109 -8.26 -26.50 -22.36
C ILE A 109 -7.78 -27.07 -23.70
N ARG A 110 -7.39 -26.21 -24.64
CA ARG A 110 -6.86 -26.66 -25.95
C ARG A 110 -5.56 -27.46 -25.83
N SER A 111 -4.64 -27.04 -24.96
CA SER A 111 -3.41 -27.81 -24.71
C SER A 111 -3.66 -29.18 -24.06
N LYS A 112 -4.80 -29.37 -23.40
CA LYS A 112 -5.20 -30.65 -22.83
C LYS A 112 -5.89 -31.56 -23.84
N GLU A 113 -6.56 -31.00 -24.85
CA GLU A 113 -7.15 -31.75 -25.97
C GLU A 113 -6.08 -32.24 -26.97
N ASP A 114 -4.95 -31.54 -27.08
CA ASP A 114 -3.82 -31.89 -27.96
C ASP A 114 -2.79 -32.87 -27.31
N ALA A 115 -3.06 -33.39 -26.10
CA ALA A 115 -2.22 -34.40 -25.45
C ALA A 115 -2.66 -35.82 -25.89
N PRO A 116 -1.73 -36.69 -26.37
CA PRO A 116 -2.04 -38.01 -26.93
C PRO A 116 -2.59 -39.01 -25.92
#